data_AF-A0A818F271-F1
#
_entry.id   AF-A0A818F271-F1
#
_cell.length_a   1.000
_cell.length_b   1.000
_cell.length_c   1.000
_cell.angle_alpha   90.00
_cell.angle_beta   90.00
_cell.angle_gamma   90.00
#
_symmetry.space_group_name_H-M   'P 1'
#
loop_
_entity.id
_entity.type
_entity.pdbx_description
1 polymer ?
#
loop_
_entity_poly.entity_id
_entity_poly.type
_entity_poly.pdbx_seq_one_letter_code
_entity_poly.pdbx_strand_id
1 'polypeptide(L)'
;LYGNATKHACQQINERLKPLREEFPEYNWFELISTAYYRRIHLSAEGFYKTSHVEDVDFANNFASYPYFTTGCACSEVEIDSLTGDFHILRTDILMDFGLSMNPNIDIGQIEGAFMQGVDMVTMEELIWGDEKHKWLEPGCLFTQGPGTYKIPSFNDVPIDFRISLFKNAPNPFAIFSSKGVGEPAITLSTTVLFAIKKAIDSYRRDNGLNEFFVLNSPATCEKICMACVDNFTKEAVGEEKYEHFQPNGSY
;
A
#
# COMPACT_ATOMS: atom_id res chain seq x y z
N LEU A 1 18.78 -2.32 1.86
CA LEU A 1 19.85 -1.68 2.67
C LEU A 1 20.52 -2.69 3.60
N TYR A 2 19.84 -3.13 4.68
CA TYR A 2 20.41 -4.05 5.66
C TYR A 2 20.89 -5.38 5.07
N GLY A 3 20.17 -5.94 4.08
CA GLY A 3 20.62 -7.17 3.40
C GLY A 3 22.02 -7.05 2.77
N ASN A 4 22.37 -5.90 2.19
CA ASN A 4 23.72 -5.67 1.64
C ASN A 4 24.77 -5.45 2.74
N ALA A 5 24.42 -4.73 3.81
CA ALA A 5 25.33 -4.56 4.95
C ALA A 5 25.63 -5.90 5.64
N THR A 6 24.61 -6.73 5.87
CA THR A 6 24.77 -8.10 6.38
C THR A 6 25.61 -8.95 5.44
N LYS A 7 25.35 -8.91 4.12
CA LYS A 7 26.16 -9.60 3.12
C LYS A 7 27.64 -9.19 3.18
N HIS A 8 27.92 -7.90 3.33
CA HIS A 8 29.28 -7.38 3.48
C HIS A 8 29.99 -7.97 4.71
N ALA A 9 29.32 -8.01 5.87
CA ALA A 9 29.87 -8.64 7.07
C ALA A 9 30.13 -10.14 6.87
N CYS A 10 29.19 -10.87 6.25
CA CYS A 10 29.35 -12.29 5.95
C CYS A 10 30.51 -12.56 4.97
N GLN A 11 30.73 -11.69 3.97
CA GLN A 11 31.84 -11.82 3.02
C GLN A 11 33.18 -11.68 3.71
N GLN A 12 33.35 -10.69 4.58
CA GLN A 12 34.59 -10.52 5.36
C GLN A 12 34.90 -11.76 6.22
N ILE A 13 33.91 -12.32 6.91
CA ILE A 13 34.10 -13.55 7.70
C ILE A 13 34.47 -14.72 6.79
N ASN A 14 33.78 -14.88 5.67
CA ASN A 14 34.06 -15.95 4.70
C ASN A 14 35.48 -15.85 4.11
N GLU A 15 35.97 -14.64 3.82
CA GLU A 15 37.34 -14.43 3.33
C GLU A 15 38.38 -14.86 4.36
N ARG A 16 38.17 -14.53 5.65
CA ARG A 16 39.05 -14.94 6.74
C ARG A 16 39.06 -16.46 6.96
N LEU A 17 37.93 -17.12 6.71
CA LEU A 17 37.78 -18.57 6.84
C LEU A 17 38.22 -19.35 5.60
N LYS A 18 38.42 -18.67 4.45
CA LYS A 18 38.76 -19.32 3.18
C LYS A 18 40.02 -20.21 3.27
N PRO A 19 41.15 -19.77 3.86
CA PRO A 19 42.33 -20.63 3.96
C PRO A 19 42.09 -21.90 4.78
N LEU A 20 41.26 -21.81 5.82
CA LEU A 20 40.92 -22.98 6.64
C LEU A 20 40.01 -23.97 5.90
N ARG A 21 39.09 -23.49 5.07
CA ARG A 21 38.25 -24.37 4.24
C ARG A 21 39.08 -25.10 3.18
N GLU A 22 40.09 -24.44 2.63
CA GLU A 22 41.00 -25.04 1.65
C GLU A 22 41.94 -26.06 2.30
N GLU A 23 42.40 -25.81 3.53
CA GLU A 23 43.26 -26.73 4.29
C GLU A 23 42.47 -27.93 4.85
N PHE A 24 41.24 -27.72 5.30
CA PHE A 24 40.38 -28.73 5.92
C PHE A 24 39.02 -28.83 5.21
N PRO A 25 38.98 -29.38 3.98
CA PRO A 25 37.74 -29.45 3.19
C PRO A 25 36.68 -30.35 3.81
N GLU A 26 37.07 -31.32 4.64
CA GLU A 26 36.18 -32.28 5.31
C GLU A 26 35.53 -31.71 6.58
N TYR A 27 35.99 -30.56 7.09
CA TYR A 27 35.48 -30.00 8.34
C TYR A 27 34.07 -29.45 8.16
N ASN A 28 33.20 -29.78 9.12
CA ASN A 28 31.90 -29.12 9.23
C ASN A 28 32.05 -27.69 9.79
N TRP A 29 30.94 -26.93 9.78
CA TRP A 29 30.96 -25.53 10.22
C TRP A 29 31.49 -25.35 11.65
N PHE A 30 31.13 -26.23 12.59
CA PHE A 30 31.56 -26.12 13.98
C PHE A 30 33.06 -26.37 14.12
N GLU A 31 33.58 -27.42 13.48
CA GLU A 31 35.01 -27.75 13.48
C GLU A 31 35.86 -26.62 12.86
N LEU A 32 35.38 -26.05 11.76
CA LEU A 32 36.02 -24.93 11.08
C LEU A 32 36.11 -23.69 11.98
N ILE A 33 35.01 -23.33 12.65
CA ILE A 33 34.93 -22.18 13.55
C ILE A 33 35.78 -22.39 14.80
N SER A 34 35.75 -23.58 15.41
CA SER A 34 36.63 -23.92 16.53
C SER A 34 38.10 -23.82 16.13
N THR A 35 38.47 -24.32 14.95
CA THR A 35 39.83 -24.20 14.41
C THR A 35 40.21 -22.74 14.17
N ALA A 36 39.32 -21.94 13.60
CA ALA A 36 39.52 -20.49 13.42
C ALA A 36 39.80 -19.79 14.74
N TYR A 37 39.03 -20.11 15.79
CA TYR A 37 39.23 -19.59 17.13
C TYR A 37 40.62 -19.95 17.69
N TYR A 38 41.01 -21.23 17.65
CA TYR A 38 42.34 -21.66 18.13
C TYR A 38 43.49 -21.05 17.32
N ARG A 39 43.28 -20.78 16.04
CA ARG A 39 44.24 -20.07 15.18
C ARG A 39 44.15 -18.54 15.29
N ARG A 40 43.37 -18.01 16.23
CA ARG A 40 43.22 -16.57 16.50
C ARG A 40 42.74 -15.77 15.28
N ILE A 41 41.94 -16.41 14.42
CA ILE A 41 41.28 -15.74 13.29
C ILE A 41 40.07 -14.99 13.84
N HIS A 42 39.95 -13.70 13.48
CA HIS A 42 38.90 -12.83 14.00
C HIS A 42 37.53 -13.15 13.38
N LEU A 43 36.57 -13.54 14.22
CA LEU A 43 35.22 -14.00 13.81
C LEU A 43 34.11 -12.94 13.96
N SER A 44 34.44 -11.71 14.34
CA SER A 44 33.49 -10.58 14.32
C SER A 44 33.74 -9.68 13.10
N ALA A 45 32.68 -9.16 12.48
CA ALA A 45 32.80 -8.24 11.34
C ALA A 45 31.68 -7.21 11.34
N GLU A 46 32.03 -6.00 10.96
CA GLU A 46 31.09 -4.90 10.78
C GLU A 46 30.71 -4.76 9.30
N GLY A 47 29.41 -4.83 9.03
CA GLY A 47 28.84 -4.67 7.70
C GLY A 47 28.47 -3.22 7.43
N PHE A 48 28.75 -2.73 6.23
CA PHE A 48 28.35 -1.39 5.83
C PHE A 48 27.87 -1.43 4.37
N TYR A 49 26.85 -0.63 4.07
CA TYR A 49 26.36 -0.46 2.72
C TYR A 49 25.88 0.97 2.52
N LYS A 50 26.35 1.59 1.44
CA LYS A 50 25.85 2.87 0.92
C LYS A 50 25.22 2.61 -0.43
N THR A 51 23.98 3.06 -0.63
CA THR A 51 23.30 2.94 -1.93
C THR A 51 24.14 3.66 -3.00
N SER A 52 24.50 2.94 -4.04
CA SER A 52 25.21 3.46 -5.22
C SER A 52 24.22 4.04 -6.24
N HIS A 53 24.71 4.90 -7.13
CA HIS A 53 23.92 5.46 -8.26
C HIS A 53 22.70 6.30 -7.85
N VAL A 54 22.77 6.95 -6.69
CA VAL A 54 21.79 7.96 -6.26
C VAL A 54 22.50 9.30 -6.24
N GLU A 55 22.00 10.24 -7.04
CA GLU A 55 22.44 11.64 -7.06
C GLU A 55 21.68 12.45 -6.00
N ASP A 56 22.28 13.56 -5.58
CA ASP A 56 21.62 14.49 -4.65
C ASP A 56 20.35 15.08 -5.28
N VAL A 57 19.34 15.32 -4.45
CA VAL A 57 18.08 15.92 -4.89
C VAL A 57 18.33 17.39 -5.23
N ASP A 58 17.90 17.82 -6.42
CA ASP A 58 17.93 19.21 -6.85
C ASP A 58 16.50 19.76 -6.94
N PHE A 59 16.08 20.44 -5.87
CA PHE A 59 14.77 21.06 -5.80
C PHE A 59 14.59 22.24 -6.75
N ALA A 60 15.67 22.93 -7.16
CA ALA A 60 15.56 24.06 -8.07
C ALA A 60 15.18 23.61 -9.49
N ASN A 61 15.60 22.39 -9.86
CA ASN A 61 15.32 21.79 -11.17
C ASN A 61 14.30 20.63 -11.13
N ASN A 62 13.63 20.41 -9.99
CA ASN A 62 12.69 19.29 -9.77
C ASN A 62 13.28 17.92 -10.11
N PHE A 63 14.53 17.67 -9.72
CA PHE A 63 15.25 16.43 -10.00
C PHE A 63 15.48 15.61 -8.73
N ALA A 64 15.15 14.32 -8.80
CA ALA A 64 15.46 13.33 -7.78
C ALA A 64 15.85 12.02 -8.46
N SER A 65 16.86 11.35 -7.93
CA SER A 65 17.35 10.07 -8.43
C SER A 65 16.88 8.92 -7.53
N TYR A 66 16.37 7.86 -8.15
CA TYR A 66 15.95 6.63 -7.46
C TYR A 66 16.72 5.45 -8.04
N PRO A 67 17.16 4.49 -7.20
CA PRO A 67 17.97 3.36 -7.67
C PRO A 67 17.18 2.40 -8.56
N TYR A 68 15.87 2.32 -8.40
CA TYR A 68 14.94 1.55 -9.23
C TYR A 68 13.50 1.99 -8.94
N PHE A 69 12.56 1.55 -9.78
CA PHE A 69 11.13 1.71 -9.57
C PHE A 69 10.45 0.34 -9.43
N THR A 70 9.49 0.28 -8.51
CA THR A 70 8.54 -0.82 -8.42
C THR A 70 7.33 -0.47 -9.27
N THR A 71 6.87 -1.41 -10.08
CA THR A 71 5.70 -1.22 -10.95
C THR A 71 4.68 -2.32 -10.69
N GLY A 72 3.43 -2.03 -11.01
CA GLY A 72 2.35 -3.00 -10.90
C GLY A 72 1.05 -2.40 -11.40
N CYS A 73 0.03 -3.24 -11.44
CA CYS A 73 -1.33 -2.85 -11.78
C CYS A 73 -2.32 -3.62 -10.92
N ALA A 74 -3.51 -3.03 -10.76
CA ALA A 74 -4.64 -3.68 -10.14
C ALA A 74 -5.91 -3.45 -10.96
N CYS A 75 -6.87 -4.34 -10.79
CA CYS A 75 -8.23 -4.22 -11.30
C CYS A 75 -9.18 -4.59 -10.17
N SER A 76 -10.16 -3.74 -9.89
CA SER A 76 -11.14 -3.97 -8.83
C SER A 76 -12.55 -3.85 -9.39
N GLU A 77 -13.44 -4.72 -8.90
CA GLU A 77 -14.87 -4.75 -9.19
C GLU A 77 -15.63 -4.58 -7.88
N VAL A 78 -16.64 -3.70 -7.89
CA VAL A 78 -17.45 -3.40 -6.71
C VAL A 78 -18.93 -3.44 -7.07
N GLU A 79 -19.75 -3.76 -6.07
CA GLU A 79 -21.19 -3.58 -6.09
C GLU A 79 -21.53 -2.50 -5.05
N ILE A 80 -22.39 -1.55 -5.41
CA ILE A 80 -22.86 -0.51 -4.47
C ILE A 80 -24.37 -0.65 -4.28
N ASP A 81 -24.84 -0.43 -3.06
CA ASP A 81 -26.25 -0.19 -2.78
C ASP A 81 -26.51 1.31 -2.93
N SER A 82 -27.25 1.68 -3.97
CA SER A 82 -27.55 3.08 -4.28
C SER A 82 -28.45 3.77 -3.24
N LEU A 83 -29.20 3.00 -2.43
CA LEU A 83 -30.13 3.55 -1.43
C LEU A 83 -29.44 3.81 -0.08
N THR A 84 -28.48 2.97 0.29
CA THR A 84 -27.78 3.06 1.58
C THR A 84 -26.36 3.63 1.45
N GLY A 85 -25.77 3.54 0.26
CA GLY A 85 -24.37 3.85 0.00
C GLY A 85 -23.39 2.77 0.44
N ASP A 86 -23.87 1.64 0.96
CA ASP A 86 -23.02 0.50 1.28
C ASP A 86 -22.38 -0.09 0.00
N PHE A 87 -21.27 -0.80 0.14
CA PHE A 87 -20.60 -1.42 -1.00
C PHE A 87 -19.84 -2.69 -0.62
N HIS A 88 -19.66 -3.56 -1.62
CA HIS A 88 -18.83 -4.75 -1.51
C HIS A 88 -17.81 -4.79 -2.63
N ILE A 89 -16.59 -5.21 -2.30
CA ILE A 89 -15.56 -5.48 -3.30
C ILE A 89 -15.74 -6.94 -3.74
N LEU A 90 -16.29 -7.13 -4.94
CA LEU A 90 -16.55 -8.46 -5.48
C LEU A 90 -15.26 -9.18 -5.82
N ARG A 91 -14.31 -8.45 -6.43
CA ARG A 91 -13.04 -9.02 -6.88
C ARG A 91 -11.96 -7.97 -7.00
N THR A 92 -10.74 -8.35 -6.67
CA THR A 92 -9.53 -7.59 -6.98
C THR A 92 -8.45 -8.51 -7.52
N ASP A 93 -7.88 -8.15 -8.67
CA ASP A 93 -6.68 -8.75 -9.24
C ASP A 93 -5.51 -7.77 -9.13
N ILE A 94 -4.36 -8.22 -8.61
CA ILE A 94 -3.13 -7.43 -8.50
C ILE A 94 -1.97 -8.17 -9.16
N LEU A 95 -1.20 -7.44 -9.96
CA LEU A 95 0.08 -7.89 -10.52
C LEU A 95 1.18 -6.90 -10.13
N MET A 96 2.20 -7.37 -9.40
CA MET A 96 3.33 -6.54 -8.95
C MET A 96 4.66 -7.07 -9.45
N ASP A 97 5.53 -6.17 -9.91
CA ASP A 97 6.94 -6.44 -10.18
C ASP A 97 7.80 -6.07 -8.98
N PHE A 98 8.18 -7.09 -8.19
CA PHE A 98 9.15 -6.98 -7.11
C PHE A 98 10.52 -7.59 -7.43
N GLY A 99 10.80 -7.78 -8.72
CA GLY A 99 11.94 -8.50 -9.22
C GLY A 99 12.02 -9.95 -8.74
N LEU A 100 13.22 -10.39 -8.35
CA LEU A 100 13.40 -11.72 -7.75
C LEU A 100 13.11 -11.64 -6.26
N SER A 101 11.86 -11.95 -5.90
CA SER A 101 11.42 -12.03 -4.52
C SER A 101 12.35 -12.89 -3.66
N MET A 102 12.77 -12.35 -2.52
CA MET A 102 13.55 -13.12 -1.53
C MET A 102 12.66 -14.09 -0.75
N ASN A 103 11.41 -13.71 -0.51
CA ASN A 103 10.41 -14.54 0.14
C ASN A 103 9.01 -14.19 -0.39
N PRO A 104 8.46 -14.97 -1.33
CA PRO A 104 7.18 -14.68 -1.95
C PRO A 104 6.01 -14.59 -0.97
N ASN A 105 6.05 -15.35 0.14
CA ASN A 105 4.97 -15.34 1.12
C ASN A 105 4.92 -14.03 1.91
N ILE A 106 6.09 -13.48 2.27
CA ILE A 106 6.17 -12.17 2.93
C ILE A 106 5.75 -11.09 1.95
N ASP A 107 6.21 -11.17 0.70
CA ASP A 107 5.92 -10.16 -0.30
C ASP A 107 4.42 -10.11 -0.62
N ILE A 108 3.75 -11.27 -0.74
CA ILE A 108 2.29 -11.36 -0.90
C ILE A 108 1.57 -10.74 0.30
N GLY A 109 1.95 -11.10 1.53
CA GLY A 109 1.31 -10.52 2.72
C GLY A 109 1.48 -9.00 2.84
N GLN A 110 2.61 -8.46 2.34
CA GLN A 110 2.80 -7.01 2.24
C GLN A 110 1.87 -6.38 1.21
N ILE A 111 1.68 -7.01 0.04
CA ILE A 111 0.74 -6.53 -0.99
C ILE A 111 -0.68 -6.51 -0.43
N GLU A 112 -1.12 -7.59 0.23
CA GLU A 112 -2.45 -7.71 0.82
C GLU A 112 -2.68 -6.60 1.85
N GLY A 113 -1.76 -6.45 2.81
CA GLY A 113 -1.88 -5.46 3.87
C GLY A 113 -1.85 -4.02 3.35
N ALA A 114 -0.90 -3.71 2.46
CA ALA A 114 -0.78 -2.39 1.87
C ALA A 114 -1.97 -2.02 0.99
N PHE A 115 -2.47 -2.96 0.19
CA PHE A 115 -3.67 -2.75 -0.61
C PHE A 115 -4.88 -2.44 0.28
N MET A 116 -5.12 -3.25 1.32
CA MET A 116 -6.25 -3.03 2.24
C MET A 116 -6.13 -1.72 3.05
N GLN A 117 -4.92 -1.33 3.46
CA GLN A 117 -4.68 -0.01 4.06
C GLN A 117 -5.02 1.13 3.10
N GLY A 118 -4.68 0.97 1.82
CA GLY A 118 -5.06 1.94 0.79
C GLY A 118 -6.57 1.97 0.55
N VAL A 119 -7.23 0.81 0.54
CA VAL A 119 -8.69 0.72 0.36
C VAL A 119 -9.37 1.50 1.46
N ASP A 120 -8.91 1.32 2.69
CA ASP A 120 -9.40 2.03 3.85
C ASP A 120 -9.31 3.56 3.69
N MET A 121 -8.10 4.04 3.38
CA MET A 121 -7.80 5.46 3.15
C MET A 121 -8.71 6.09 2.10
N VAL A 122 -9.15 5.32 1.09
CA VAL A 122 -9.99 5.82 0.00
C VAL A 122 -11.49 5.56 0.16
N THR A 123 -11.93 4.81 1.16
CA THR A 123 -13.35 4.41 1.30
C THR A 123 -13.94 4.62 2.69
N MET A 124 -13.20 4.43 3.78
CA MET A 124 -13.80 4.39 5.13
C MET A 124 -13.13 5.31 6.15
N GLU A 125 -11.79 5.33 6.19
CA GLU A 125 -11.04 6.09 7.18
C GLU A 125 -11.27 7.60 7.05
N GLU A 126 -12.07 8.16 7.97
CA GLU A 126 -12.40 9.59 7.99
C GLU A 126 -12.03 10.20 9.35
N LEU A 127 -11.32 11.33 9.31
CA LEU A 127 -10.97 12.10 10.49
C LEU A 127 -11.91 13.30 10.64
N ILE A 128 -12.71 13.30 11.71
CA ILE A 128 -13.67 14.37 11.98
C ILE A 128 -13.13 15.28 13.08
N TRP A 129 -12.95 16.55 12.73
CA TRP A 129 -12.46 17.59 13.61
C TRP A 129 -13.55 18.62 13.85
N GLY A 130 -13.58 19.22 15.04
CA GLY A 130 -14.34 20.44 15.27
C GLY A 130 -13.81 21.56 14.39
N ASP A 131 -14.59 21.93 13.39
CA ASP A 131 -14.27 22.95 12.39
C ASP A 131 -15.56 23.66 11.94
N GLU A 132 -15.47 24.48 10.90
CA GLU A 132 -16.63 25.21 10.37
C GLU A 132 -17.75 24.29 9.85
N LYS A 133 -17.41 23.06 9.45
CA LYS A 133 -18.34 22.05 8.92
C LYS A 133 -18.97 21.24 10.06
N HIS A 134 -18.27 21.05 11.18
CA HIS A 134 -18.70 20.26 12.34
C HIS A 134 -18.92 21.13 13.58
N LYS A 135 -19.82 22.11 13.50
CA LYS A 135 -20.09 23.07 14.60
C LYS A 135 -20.62 22.44 15.90
N TRP A 136 -21.02 21.18 15.86
CA TRP A 136 -21.44 20.40 17.02
C TRP A 136 -20.25 19.90 17.86
N LEU A 137 -19.01 20.05 17.37
CA LEU A 137 -17.76 19.79 18.08
C LEU A 137 -17.06 21.11 18.44
N GLU A 138 -16.32 21.08 19.55
CA GLU A 138 -15.46 22.18 19.93
C GLU A 138 -14.32 22.36 18.90
N PRO A 139 -14.03 23.59 18.43
CA PRO A 139 -13.01 23.83 17.42
C PRO A 139 -11.64 23.23 17.77
N GLY A 140 -11.05 22.48 16.84
CA GLY A 140 -9.76 21.82 17.00
C GLY A 140 -9.80 20.47 17.74
N CYS A 141 -10.95 20.04 18.25
CA CYS A 141 -11.07 18.72 18.88
C CYS A 141 -11.30 17.61 17.85
N LEU A 142 -10.49 16.55 17.90
CA LEU A 142 -10.69 15.33 17.13
C LEU A 142 -11.80 14.47 17.76
N PHE A 143 -12.81 14.09 16.98
CA PHE A 143 -13.89 13.20 17.42
C PHE A 143 -13.57 11.71 17.24
N THR A 144 -12.91 11.35 16.14
CA THR A 144 -12.60 9.97 15.77
C THR A 144 -11.35 9.44 16.49
N GLN A 145 -11.41 9.36 17.83
CA GLN A 145 -10.27 9.04 18.71
C GLN A 145 -10.10 7.55 19.06
N GLY A 146 -10.86 6.65 18.43
CA GLY A 146 -10.74 5.22 18.69
C GLY A 146 -11.64 4.37 17.80
N PRO A 147 -11.58 3.04 17.92
CA PRO A 147 -12.25 2.11 17.00
C PRO A 147 -13.79 2.20 17.00
N GLY A 148 -14.37 2.87 18.01
CA GLY A 148 -15.79 3.17 18.08
C GLY A 148 -16.24 4.16 17.00
N THR A 149 -15.38 5.11 16.63
CA THR A 149 -15.70 6.26 15.75
C THR A 149 -14.73 6.39 14.56
N TYR A 150 -13.54 5.80 14.64
CA TYR A 150 -12.61 5.63 13.52
C TYR A 150 -12.64 4.18 13.06
N LYS A 151 -13.05 3.94 11.81
CA LYS A 151 -13.27 2.59 11.29
C LYS A 151 -12.17 2.20 10.31
N ILE A 152 -11.56 1.06 10.58
CA ILE A 152 -10.59 0.38 9.71
C ILE A 152 -11.24 -0.89 9.13
N PRO A 153 -10.68 -1.50 8.06
CA PRO A 153 -11.16 -2.73 7.47
C PRO A 153 -11.32 -3.83 8.50
N SER A 154 -12.52 -4.36 8.51
CA SER A 154 -12.86 -5.63 9.10
C SER A 154 -12.70 -6.75 8.08
N PHE A 155 -12.92 -7.99 8.52
CA PHE A 155 -12.86 -9.16 7.65
C PHE A 155 -13.88 -9.13 6.51
N ASN A 156 -14.99 -8.41 6.66
CA ASN A 156 -16.04 -8.33 5.65
C ASN A 156 -15.73 -7.33 4.53
N ASP A 157 -14.72 -6.47 4.72
CA ASP A 157 -14.36 -5.41 3.76
C ASP A 157 -13.32 -5.88 2.74
N VAL A 158 -12.77 -7.09 2.93
CA VAL A 158 -11.79 -7.72 2.03
C VAL A 158 -12.49 -8.16 0.72
N PRO A 159 -11.83 -8.04 -0.45
CA PRO A 159 -12.39 -8.55 -1.70
C PRO A 159 -12.79 -10.03 -1.59
N ILE A 160 -14.00 -10.36 -2.04
CA ILE A 160 -14.53 -11.74 -1.98
C ILE A 160 -13.62 -12.69 -2.79
N ASP A 161 -13.17 -12.24 -3.96
CA ASP A 161 -12.15 -12.90 -4.78
C ASP A 161 -10.89 -12.03 -4.86
N PHE A 162 -9.88 -12.35 -4.04
CA PHE A 162 -8.64 -11.57 -3.97
C PHE A 162 -7.47 -12.35 -4.60
N ARG A 163 -6.99 -11.88 -5.75
CA ARG A 163 -5.96 -12.57 -6.56
C ARG A 163 -4.71 -11.72 -6.67
N ILE A 164 -3.59 -12.28 -6.23
CA ILE A 164 -2.29 -11.61 -6.28
C ILE A 164 -1.31 -12.45 -7.08
N SER A 165 -0.63 -11.80 -8.02
CA SER A 165 0.41 -12.41 -8.83
C SER A 165 1.69 -11.56 -8.77
N LEU A 166 2.82 -12.25 -8.70
CA LEU A 166 4.14 -11.64 -8.83
C LEU A 166 4.62 -11.76 -10.27
N PHE A 167 5.05 -10.65 -10.85
CA PHE A 167 5.63 -10.63 -12.19
C PHE A 167 6.94 -11.42 -12.17
N LYS A 168 7.06 -12.40 -13.09
CA LYS A 168 8.18 -13.33 -13.12
C LYS A 168 9.30 -12.81 -14.01
N ASN A 169 10.54 -13.22 -13.71
CA ASN A 169 11.73 -12.99 -14.55
C ASN A 169 12.09 -11.51 -14.77
N ALA A 170 11.93 -10.67 -13.75
CA ALA A 170 12.30 -9.24 -13.79
C ALA A 170 13.48 -8.90 -12.86
N PRO A 171 14.69 -9.42 -13.09
CA PRO A 171 15.82 -9.21 -12.18
C PRO A 171 16.17 -7.71 -12.03
N ASN A 172 16.33 -7.26 -10.80
CA ASN A 172 16.83 -5.92 -10.48
C ASN A 172 18.34 -5.94 -10.22
N PRO A 173 19.20 -5.33 -11.06
CA PRO A 173 20.64 -5.35 -10.81
C PRO A 173 21.07 -4.46 -9.62
N PHE A 174 20.21 -3.55 -9.16
CA PHE A 174 20.57 -2.52 -8.18
C PHE A 174 20.34 -2.92 -6.71
N ALA A 175 19.64 -4.03 -6.46
CA ALA A 175 19.26 -4.46 -5.13
C ALA A 175 19.82 -5.86 -4.78
N ILE A 176 19.82 -6.16 -3.49
CA ILE A 176 20.28 -7.45 -2.96
C ILE A 176 19.49 -8.60 -3.60
N PHE A 177 20.20 -9.61 -4.12
CA PHE A 177 19.62 -10.80 -4.77
C PHE A 177 18.56 -10.49 -5.85
N SER A 178 18.66 -9.32 -6.48
CA SER A 178 17.73 -8.87 -7.51
C SER A 178 16.28 -8.65 -7.08
N SER A 179 16.06 -8.39 -5.79
CA SER A 179 14.75 -8.04 -5.23
C SER A 179 14.36 -6.58 -5.46
N LYS A 180 13.16 -6.18 -5.05
CA LYS A 180 12.73 -4.78 -4.90
C LYS A 180 12.03 -4.58 -3.56
N GLY A 181 11.86 -3.32 -3.14
CA GLY A 181 11.09 -2.98 -1.94
C GLY A 181 9.58 -3.15 -2.16
N VAL A 182 8.90 -3.74 -1.16
CA VAL A 182 7.51 -4.22 -1.27
C VAL A 182 6.50 -3.42 -0.44
N GLY A 183 6.92 -2.80 0.66
CA GLY A 183 6.00 -2.32 1.69
C GLY A 183 4.96 -1.28 1.24
N GLU A 184 5.38 -0.21 0.59
CA GLU A 184 4.50 0.92 0.23
C GLU A 184 3.82 0.83 -1.15
N PRO A 185 4.46 0.27 -2.21
CA PRO A 185 3.95 0.41 -3.59
C PRO A 185 2.51 -0.04 -3.84
N ALA A 186 2.03 -1.04 -3.10
CA ALA A 186 0.68 -1.58 -3.30
C ALA A 186 -0.44 -0.67 -2.71
N ILE A 187 -0.12 0.30 -1.83
CA ILE A 187 -1.11 1.23 -1.27
C ILE A 187 -1.82 1.99 -2.38
N THR A 188 -1.08 2.52 -3.35
CA THR A 188 -1.65 3.33 -4.45
C THR A 188 -2.61 2.53 -5.34
N LEU A 189 -2.43 1.21 -5.45
CA LEU A 189 -3.29 0.36 -6.29
C LEU A 189 -4.72 0.24 -5.75
N SER A 190 -4.93 0.51 -4.47
CA SER A 190 -6.26 0.58 -3.86
C SER A 190 -7.19 1.63 -4.50
N THR A 191 -6.62 2.65 -5.13
CA THR A 191 -7.40 3.68 -5.86
C THR A 191 -8.30 3.08 -6.94
N THR A 192 -7.98 1.87 -7.42
CA THR A 192 -8.86 1.11 -8.33
C THR A 192 -10.25 0.86 -7.73
N VAL A 193 -10.36 0.67 -6.41
CA VAL A 193 -11.64 0.53 -5.69
C VAL A 193 -12.41 1.85 -5.71
N LEU A 194 -11.76 2.98 -5.38
CA LEU A 194 -12.37 4.31 -5.45
C LEU A 194 -12.91 4.61 -6.86
N PHE A 195 -12.15 4.28 -7.90
CA PHE A 195 -12.58 4.49 -9.28
C PHE A 195 -13.67 3.49 -9.73
N ALA A 196 -13.67 2.27 -9.21
CA ALA A 196 -14.74 1.31 -9.45
C ALA A 196 -16.06 1.80 -8.82
N ILE A 197 -16.03 2.29 -7.58
CA ILE A 197 -17.17 2.93 -6.91
C ILE A 197 -17.65 4.13 -7.72
N LYS A 198 -16.73 5.03 -8.11
CA LYS A 198 -17.08 6.19 -8.93
C LYS A 198 -17.77 5.78 -10.23
N LYS A 199 -17.31 4.71 -10.87
CA LYS A 199 -17.91 4.19 -12.12
C LYS A 199 -19.29 3.58 -11.89
N ALA A 200 -19.52 2.91 -10.76
CA ALA A 200 -20.84 2.40 -10.41
C ALA A 200 -21.85 3.54 -10.18
N ILE A 201 -21.46 4.57 -9.42
CA ILE A 201 -22.25 5.80 -9.20
C ILE A 201 -22.55 6.48 -10.54
N ASP A 202 -21.54 6.62 -11.40
CA ASP A 202 -21.67 7.21 -12.73
C ASP A 202 -22.69 6.46 -13.61
N SER A 203 -22.73 5.12 -13.52
CA SER A 203 -23.78 4.32 -14.19
C SER A 203 -25.17 4.65 -13.67
N TYR A 204 -25.35 4.66 -12.34
CA TYR A 204 -26.64 4.98 -11.71
C TYR A 204 -27.13 6.39 -12.04
N ARG A 205 -26.21 7.37 -12.04
CA ARG A 205 -26.51 8.76 -12.40
C ARG A 205 -27.00 8.88 -13.84
N ARG A 206 -26.40 8.16 -14.79
CA ARG A 206 -26.86 8.14 -16.19
C ARG A 206 -28.26 7.57 -16.33
N ASP A 207 -28.57 6.50 -15.59
CA ASP A 207 -29.91 5.91 -15.57
C ASP A 207 -30.97 6.89 -15.03
N ASN A 208 -30.54 7.84 -14.18
CA ASN A 208 -31.35 8.94 -13.65
C ASN A 208 -31.25 10.26 -14.46
N GLY A 209 -30.66 10.21 -15.66
CA GLY A 209 -30.58 11.37 -16.58
C GLY A 209 -29.46 12.36 -16.28
N LEU A 210 -28.57 12.07 -15.33
CA LEU A 210 -27.44 12.92 -14.95
C LEU A 210 -26.17 12.44 -15.65
N ASN A 211 -25.86 13.06 -16.79
CA ASN A 211 -24.75 12.65 -17.67
C ASN A 211 -23.47 13.46 -17.49
N GLU A 212 -23.50 14.48 -16.64
CA GLU A 212 -22.38 15.40 -16.45
C GLU A 212 -21.29 14.81 -15.55
N PHE A 213 -20.07 15.32 -15.71
CA PHE A 213 -18.97 14.97 -14.83
C PHE A 213 -19.29 15.36 -13.38
N PHE A 214 -19.01 14.45 -12.46
CA PHE A 214 -19.10 14.73 -11.02
C PHE A 214 -17.77 14.44 -10.31
N VAL A 215 -17.55 15.19 -9.24
CA VAL A 215 -16.43 14.98 -8.33
C VAL A 215 -16.89 14.02 -7.23
N LEU A 216 -16.05 13.04 -6.91
CA LEU A 216 -16.17 12.17 -5.73
C LEU A 216 -14.87 12.34 -4.95
N ASN A 217 -14.95 12.92 -3.74
CA ASN A 217 -13.76 13.11 -2.91
C ASN A 217 -13.48 11.85 -2.09
N SER A 218 -12.20 11.58 -1.87
CA SER A 218 -11.74 10.57 -0.90
C SER A 218 -11.91 11.10 0.54
N PRO A 219 -12.21 10.24 1.53
CA PRO A 219 -12.66 8.85 1.38
C PRO A 219 -14.09 8.80 0.82
N ALA A 220 -14.38 7.85 -0.07
CA ALA A 220 -15.71 7.60 -0.61
C ALA A 220 -16.57 6.79 0.38
N THR A 221 -16.93 7.42 1.49
CA THR A 221 -17.77 6.83 2.54
C THR A 221 -19.18 6.53 2.04
N CYS A 222 -19.90 5.66 2.75
CA CYS A 222 -21.29 5.33 2.40
C CYS A 222 -22.17 6.59 2.28
N GLU A 223 -21.94 7.58 3.14
CA GLU A 223 -22.62 8.88 3.07
C GLU A 223 -22.40 9.56 1.71
N LYS A 224 -21.15 9.63 1.24
CA LYS A 224 -20.82 10.25 -0.06
C LYS A 224 -21.32 9.42 -1.24
N ILE A 225 -21.29 8.09 -1.13
CA ILE A 225 -21.82 7.20 -2.17
C ILE A 225 -23.33 7.39 -2.31
N CYS A 226 -24.07 7.33 -1.20
CA CYS A 226 -25.52 7.53 -1.15
C CYS A 226 -25.91 8.90 -1.73
N MET A 227 -25.28 9.98 -1.27
CA MET A 227 -25.59 11.33 -1.74
C MET A 227 -25.20 11.56 -3.21
N ALA A 228 -24.22 10.84 -3.74
CA ALA A 228 -23.83 10.93 -5.15
C ALA A 228 -24.76 10.12 -6.08
N CYS A 229 -25.44 9.10 -5.56
CA CYS A 229 -26.50 8.32 -6.23
C CYS A 229 -27.82 9.10 -6.27
N VAL A 230 -27.82 10.23 -6.98
CA VAL A 230 -28.96 11.15 -7.01
C VAL A 230 -30.22 10.49 -7.59
N ASP A 231 -31.31 10.66 -6.87
CA ASP A 231 -32.65 10.16 -7.11
C ASP A 231 -33.70 11.15 -6.54
N ASN A 232 -34.97 10.75 -6.41
CA ASN A 232 -36.00 11.64 -5.88
C ASN A 232 -35.83 11.91 -4.37
N PHE A 233 -35.35 10.95 -3.60
CA PHE A 233 -35.20 11.08 -2.15
C PHE A 233 -34.07 12.06 -1.80
N THR A 234 -32.93 11.92 -2.47
CA THR A 234 -31.78 12.81 -2.30
C THR A 234 -32.08 14.23 -2.77
N LYS A 235 -32.84 14.40 -3.87
CA LYS A 235 -33.32 15.72 -4.32
C LYS A 235 -34.21 16.40 -3.28
N GLU A 236 -35.13 15.65 -2.68
CA GLU A 236 -36.01 16.16 -1.61
C GLU A 236 -35.20 16.53 -0.35
N ALA A 237 -34.19 15.73 0.01
CA ALA A 237 -33.36 15.96 1.18
C ALA A 237 -32.41 17.17 1.06
N VAL A 238 -31.79 17.37 -0.11
CA VAL A 238 -30.77 18.44 -0.32
C VAL A 238 -31.39 19.73 -0.89
N GLY A 239 -32.53 19.62 -1.54
CA GLY A 239 -33.16 20.69 -2.32
C GLY A 239 -32.68 20.70 -3.78
N GLU A 240 -33.60 21.05 -4.69
CA GLU A 240 -33.42 20.94 -6.15
C GLU A 240 -32.27 21.78 -6.73
N GLU A 241 -31.72 22.77 -6.02
CA GLU A 241 -30.66 23.65 -6.56
C GLU A 241 -29.23 23.21 -6.20
N LYS A 242 -29.05 22.18 -5.38
CA LYS A 242 -27.72 21.85 -4.80
C LYS A 242 -27.28 20.40 -4.96
N TYR A 243 -28.17 19.50 -5.39
CA TYR A 243 -27.93 18.06 -5.34
C TYR A 243 -26.84 17.56 -6.31
N GLU A 244 -26.61 18.22 -7.45
CA GLU A 244 -25.75 17.68 -8.52
C GLU A 244 -24.28 17.53 -8.12
N HIS A 245 -23.82 18.39 -7.19
CA HIS A 245 -22.43 18.44 -6.71
C HIS A 245 -22.34 18.39 -5.19
N PHE A 246 -23.43 18.04 -4.51
CA PHE A 246 -23.43 17.93 -3.06
C PHE A 246 -22.53 16.78 -2.62
N GLN A 247 -21.64 17.07 -1.68
CA GLN A 247 -20.92 16.03 -0.94
C GLN A 247 -21.06 16.30 0.54
N PRO A 248 -21.52 15.30 1.31
CA PRO A 248 -21.59 15.43 2.75
C PRO A 248 -20.19 15.50 3.36
N ASN A 249 -20.11 16.03 4.58
CA ASN A 249 -18.84 16.27 5.26
C ASN A 249 -18.63 15.35 6.47
N GLY A 250 -19.39 14.25 6.64
CA GLY A 250 -19.34 13.42 7.83
C GLY A 250 -20.42 13.85 8.83
N SER A 251 -21.62 13.28 8.69
CA SER A 251 -22.67 13.42 9.70
C SER A 251 -22.61 12.26 10.70
N TYR A 252 -22.51 12.60 11.98
CA TYR A 252 -22.60 11.69 13.12
C TYR A 252 -23.74 12.13 14.03
#